data_AF-A0A935V8A4-F1
#
_entry.id   AF-A0A935V8A4-F1
#
_cell.length_a   1.000
_cell.length_b   1.000
_cell.length_c   1.000
_cell.angle_alpha   90.00
_cell.angle_beta   90.00
_cell.angle_gamma   90.00
#
_symmetry.space_group_name_H-M   'P 1'
#
loop_
_entity.id
_entity.type
_entity.pdbx_description
1 polymer ?
#
loop_
_entity_poly.entity_id
_entity_poly.type
_entity_poly.pdbx_seq_one_letter_code
_entity_poly.pdbx_strand_id
1 'polypeptide(L)'
;MPQRLWRPWFWAPLVLVVDFVSKRLVLAHEDALRGRIEVIGDFARFIYVRNPGSAMGLFPVGRWVLVGVSAAAAGFLVYLYATSRPRRSVRLAAMAAILGGALGNLIDRVFYKGAGGRLHRPRHRRASLLYLQRGRHRGQSGRSRAFPQPSA
;
A
#
# COMPACT_ATOMS: atom_id res chain seq x y z
N MET A 1 -0.36 43.46 19.66
CA MET A 1 -0.90 42.22 20.27
C MET A 1 -0.15 41.03 19.66
N PRO A 2 0.61 40.24 20.43
CA PRO A 2 1.31 39.09 19.86
C PRO A 2 0.24 38.07 19.47
N GLN A 3 0.03 37.93 18.16
CA GLN A 3 -0.92 36.98 17.60
C GLN A 3 -0.44 35.59 17.98
N ARG A 4 -1.11 34.99 18.97
CA ARG A 4 -0.87 33.68 19.53
C ARG A 4 -0.75 32.64 18.39
N LEU A 5 0.50 32.33 18.03
CA LEU A 5 0.98 31.37 17.02
C LEU A 5 0.51 29.90 17.22
N TRP A 6 -0.43 29.68 18.13
CA TRP A 6 -0.74 28.38 18.70
C TRP A 6 -2.08 27.94 18.12
N ARG A 7 -2.04 27.04 17.12
CA ARG A 7 -3.05 25.99 16.83
C ARG A 7 -2.91 25.21 15.51
N PRO A 8 -1.87 25.36 14.67
CA PRO A 8 -1.63 24.42 13.56
C PRO A 8 -0.60 23.33 13.88
N TRP A 9 0.20 23.52 14.93
CA TRP A 9 1.07 22.46 15.49
C TRP A 9 0.31 21.26 16.02
N PHE A 10 -1.01 21.35 16.24
CA PHE A 10 -1.80 20.20 16.65
C PHE A 10 -2.25 19.37 15.44
N TRP A 11 -2.68 20.02 14.36
CA TRP A 11 -3.29 19.35 13.21
C TRP A 11 -2.30 18.51 12.42
N ALA A 12 -1.07 18.98 12.19
CA ALA A 12 -0.10 18.21 11.42
C ALA A 12 0.35 16.93 12.16
N PRO A 13 0.71 16.97 13.47
CA PRO A 13 0.95 15.77 14.25
C PRO A 13 -0.27 14.87 14.40
N LEU A 14 -1.47 15.43 14.58
CA LEU A 14 -2.69 14.63 14.61
C LEU A 14 -2.87 13.84 13.31
N VAL A 15 -2.74 14.50 12.16
CA VAL A 15 -2.85 13.85 10.85
C VAL A 15 -1.76 12.81 10.67
N LEU A 16 -0.53 13.10 11.13
CA LEU A 16 0.57 12.14 11.07
C LEU A 16 0.30 10.91 11.94
N VAL A 17 -0.24 11.08 13.14
CA VAL A 17 -0.63 9.97 14.03
C VAL A 17 -1.76 9.16 13.40
N VAL A 18 -2.78 9.82 12.86
CA VAL A 18 -3.89 9.15 12.18
C VAL A 18 -3.39 8.36 10.97
N ASP A 19 -2.51 8.93 10.15
CA ASP A 19 -1.88 8.25 9.00
C ASP A 19 -1.10 7.01 9.44
N PHE A 20 -0.25 7.16 10.46
CA PHE A 20 0.55 6.07 11.01
C PHE A 20 -0.33 4.95 11.57
N VAL A 21 -1.30 5.27 12.42
CA VAL A 21 -2.21 4.28 13.03
C VAL A 21 -3.04 3.58 11.95
N SER A 22 -3.59 4.32 11.00
CA SER A 22 -4.37 3.76 9.88
C SER A 22 -3.55 2.75 9.08
N LYS A 23 -2.30 3.10 8.73
CA LYS A 23 -1.39 2.19 8.02
C LYS A 23 -1.04 0.96 8.84
N ARG A 24 -0.84 1.10 10.15
CA ARG A 24 -0.58 -0.04 11.05
C ARG A 24 -1.77 -0.97 11.16
N LEU A 25 -3.00 -0.43 11.24
CA LEU A 25 -4.22 -1.23 11.24
C LEU A 25 -4.39 -2.00 9.93
N VAL A 26 -4.13 -1.35 8.80
CA VAL A 26 -4.14 -2.00 7.47
C VAL A 26 -3.11 -3.14 7.41
N LEU A 27 -1.88 -2.92 7.90
CA LEU A 27 -0.86 -3.97 7.93
C LEU A 27 -1.21 -5.13 8.88
N ALA A 28 -1.88 -4.85 10.00
CA ALA A 28 -2.34 -5.88 10.94
C ALA A 28 -3.45 -6.77 10.36
N HIS A 29 -4.21 -6.27 9.39
CA HIS A 29 -5.32 -6.97 8.74
C HIS A 29 -5.04 -7.25 7.25
N GLU A 30 -3.75 -7.36 6.88
CA GLU A 30 -3.37 -7.48 5.46
C GLU A 30 -3.99 -8.70 4.77
N ASP A 31 -4.11 -9.83 5.48
CA ASP A 31 -4.68 -11.07 4.93
C ASP A 31 -6.18 -10.92 4.63
N ALA A 32 -6.93 -10.25 5.50
CA ALA A 32 -8.35 -9.96 5.27
C ALA A 32 -8.54 -8.95 4.12
N LEU A 33 -7.66 -7.94 4.02
CA LEU A 33 -7.75 -6.89 3.01
C LEU A 33 -7.25 -7.29 1.61
N ARG A 34 -6.50 -8.39 1.50
CA ARG A 34 -6.19 -9.02 0.20
C ARG A 34 -7.44 -9.58 -0.47
N GLY A 35 -8.43 -10.01 0.32
CA GLY A 35 -9.69 -10.55 -0.15
C GLY A 35 -10.71 -9.52 -0.66
N ARG A 36 -10.38 -8.21 -0.61
CA ARG A 36 -11.29 -7.08 -0.87
C ARG A 36 -12.48 -7.06 0.10
N ILE A 37 -12.55 -6.05 0.96
CA ILE A 37 -13.65 -5.87 1.90
C ILE A 37 -14.64 -4.85 1.32
N GLU A 38 -15.88 -5.26 1.10
CA GLU A 38 -16.95 -4.37 0.64
C GLU A 38 -17.52 -3.59 1.82
N VAL A 39 -17.58 -2.26 1.65
CA VAL A 39 -18.11 -1.33 2.66
C VAL A 39 -19.50 -0.86 2.25
N ILE A 40 -19.64 -0.48 0.98
CA ILE A 40 -20.90 -0.05 0.37
C ILE A 40 -21.03 -0.79 -0.96
N GLY A 41 -21.45 -2.06 -0.91
CA GLY A 41 -21.53 -2.96 -2.06
C GLY A 41 -20.31 -2.84 -2.98
N ASP A 42 -20.55 -2.72 -4.29
CA ASP A 42 -19.50 -2.53 -5.29
C ASP A 42 -18.90 -1.11 -5.35
N PHE A 43 -19.56 -0.12 -4.76
CA PHE A 43 -19.17 1.30 -4.86
C PHE A 43 -17.95 1.64 -4.01
N ALA A 44 -17.92 1.21 -2.74
CA ALA A 44 -16.82 1.49 -1.82
C ALA A 44 -16.25 0.22 -1.22
N ARG A 45 -14.96 -0.04 -1.51
CA ARG A 45 -14.29 -1.30 -1.16
C ARG A 45 -12.88 -1.02 -0.65
N PHE A 46 -12.49 -1.66 0.44
CA PHE A 46 -11.11 -1.64 0.92
C PHE A 46 -10.31 -2.77 0.26
N ILE A 47 -9.20 -2.38 -0.35
CA ILE A 47 -8.22 -3.31 -0.92
C ILE A 47 -6.84 -2.95 -0.41
N TYR A 48 -6.05 -3.96 -0.06
CA TYR A 48 -4.65 -3.75 0.29
C TYR A 48 -3.78 -3.74 -0.98
N VAL A 49 -3.13 -2.60 -1.25
CA VAL A 49 -2.17 -2.46 -2.34
C VAL A 49 -0.86 -1.90 -1.79
N ARG A 50 0.24 -2.56 -2.12
CA ARG A 50 1.59 -2.11 -1.75
C ARG A 50 2.20 -1.35 -2.93
N ASN A 51 2.70 -0.15 -2.67
CA ASN A 51 3.27 0.73 -3.70
C ASN A 51 4.78 0.93 -3.49
N PRO A 52 5.64 0.04 -4.03
CA PRO A 52 7.08 0.03 -3.77
C PRO A 52 7.87 1.17 -4.47
N GLY A 53 7.23 2.01 -5.27
CA GLY A 53 7.94 3.06 -6.02
C GLY A 53 7.21 3.60 -7.25
N SER A 54 5.88 3.47 -7.31
CA SER A 54 5.05 4.06 -8.35
C SER A 54 4.32 5.30 -7.81
N ALA A 55 4.03 6.27 -8.67
CA ALA A 55 3.06 7.32 -8.35
C ALA A 55 1.66 6.74 -8.52
N MET A 56 1.02 6.33 -7.41
CA MET A 56 -0.37 5.84 -7.40
C MET A 56 -0.66 4.66 -8.36
N GLY A 57 0.35 3.86 -8.73
CA GLY A 57 0.19 2.75 -9.68
C GLY A 57 0.17 3.17 -11.15
N LEU A 58 0.37 4.46 -11.47
CA LEU A 58 0.31 4.96 -12.84
C LEU A 58 1.56 4.60 -13.66
N PHE A 59 2.75 4.80 -13.09
CA PHE A 59 4.03 4.47 -13.74
C PHE A 59 5.15 4.28 -12.69
N PRO A 60 6.22 3.53 -13.01
CA PRO A 60 7.38 3.38 -12.13
C PRO A 60 8.19 4.68 -12.11
N VAL A 61 8.18 5.38 -10.97
CA VAL A 61 8.90 6.66 -10.78
C VAL A 61 10.21 6.45 -10.02
N GLY A 62 10.29 5.38 -9.24
CA GLY A 62 11.42 5.11 -8.37
C GLY A 62 11.21 5.74 -7.00
N ARG A 63 11.51 4.96 -5.96
CA ARG A 63 11.33 5.34 -4.56
C ARG A 63 12.00 6.68 -4.22
N TRP A 64 13.25 6.86 -4.62
CA TRP A 64 14.04 8.04 -4.27
C TRP A 64 13.55 9.32 -4.92
N VAL A 65 13.01 9.24 -6.14
CA VAL A 65 12.35 10.38 -6.79
C VAL A 65 11.11 10.79 -5.98
N LEU A 66 10.30 9.83 -5.54
CA LEU A 66 9.13 10.12 -4.70
C LEU A 66 9.50 10.67 -3.32
N VAL A 67 10.65 10.25 -2.75
CA VAL A 67 11.23 10.86 -1.54
C VAL A 67 11.55 12.33 -1.79
N GLY A 68 12.29 12.63 -2.87
CA GLY A 68 12.64 14.01 -3.24
C GLY A 68 11.42 14.90 -3.45
N VAL A 69 10.43 14.43 -4.20
CA VAL A 69 9.17 15.16 -4.44
C VAL A 69 8.41 15.41 -3.13
N SER A 70 8.33 14.42 -2.24
CA SER A 70 7.61 14.57 -0.97
C SER A 70 8.34 15.52 -0.02
N ALA A 71 9.68 15.49 0.01
CA ALA A 71 10.49 16.43 0.79
C ALA A 71 10.35 17.87 0.27
N ALA A 72 10.40 18.06 -1.06
CA ALA A 72 10.20 19.36 -1.68
C ALA A 72 8.79 19.92 -1.39
N ALA A 73 7.75 19.09 -1.51
CA ALA A 73 6.38 19.49 -1.19
C ALA A 73 6.22 19.86 0.29
N ALA A 74 6.79 19.08 1.21
CA ALA A 74 6.76 19.39 2.64
C ALA A 74 7.47 20.71 2.95
N GLY A 75 8.66 20.94 2.39
CA GLY A 75 9.40 22.19 2.55
C GLY A 75 8.64 23.40 2.00
N PHE A 76 8.04 23.25 0.82
CA PHE A 76 7.20 24.29 0.21
C PHE A 76 5.97 24.62 1.06
N LEU A 77 5.32 23.61 1.65
CA LEU A 77 4.17 23.82 2.55
C LEU A 77 4.57 24.54 3.84
N VAL A 78 5.73 24.19 4.42
CA VAL A 78 6.29 24.91 5.58
C VAL A 78 6.56 26.36 5.23
N TYR A 79 7.15 26.63 4.06
CA TYR A 79 7.37 27.99 3.56
C TYR A 79 6.04 28.76 3.42
N LEU A 80 5.07 28.20 2.69
CA LEU A 80 3.75 28.84 2.53
C LEU A 80 3.07 29.10 3.87
N TYR A 81 3.20 28.17 4.81
CA TYR A 81 2.66 28.30 6.16
C TYR A 81 3.32 29.47 6.91
N ALA A 82 4.66 29.58 6.84
CA ALA A 82 5.43 30.66 7.48
C ALA A 82 5.11 32.05 6.88
N THR A 83 4.86 32.14 5.58
CA THR A 83 4.55 33.40 4.90
C THR A 83 3.06 33.76 4.93
N SER A 84 2.19 32.85 5.37
CA SER A 84 0.74 33.06 5.39
C SER A 84 0.28 33.85 6.62
N ARG A 85 -0.49 34.93 6.41
CA ARG A 85 -1.18 35.63 7.50
C ARG A 85 -2.25 34.71 8.13
N PRO A 86 -2.38 34.62 9.47
CA PRO A 86 -3.22 33.64 10.17
C PRO A 86 -4.75 33.90 10.11
N ARG A 87 -5.25 34.55 9.06
CA ARG A 87 -6.64 35.07 9.01
C ARG A 87 -7.73 34.03 8.72
N ARG A 88 -7.40 32.76 8.41
CA ARG A 88 -8.40 31.71 8.13
C ARG A 88 -7.99 30.36 8.70
N SER A 89 -8.65 29.93 9.77
CA SER A 89 -8.40 28.67 10.49
C SER A 89 -8.52 27.43 9.59
N VAL A 90 -9.48 27.42 8.65
CA VAL A 90 -9.69 26.32 7.69
C VAL A 90 -8.48 26.14 6.77
N ARG A 91 -7.89 27.24 6.29
CA ARG A 91 -6.70 27.19 5.43
C ARG A 91 -5.52 26.58 6.17
N LEU A 92 -5.31 26.99 7.43
CA LEU A 92 -4.22 26.45 8.25
C LEU A 92 -4.43 24.96 8.56
N ALA A 93 -5.67 24.53 8.82
CA ALA A 93 -5.99 23.12 9.02
C ALA A 93 -5.76 22.29 7.74
N ALA A 94 -6.19 22.79 6.58
CA ALA A 94 -5.94 22.13 5.29
C ALA A 94 -4.43 22.01 5.00
N MET A 95 -3.66 23.09 5.19
CA MET A 95 -2.21 23.06 5.01
C MET A 95 -1.54 22.07 5.97
N ALA A 96 -1.98 22.02 7.23
CA ALA A 96 -1.48 21.07 8.21
C ALA A 96 -1.82 19.61 7.85
N ALA A 97 -3.01 19.36 7.30
CA ALA A 97 -3.41 18.03 6.81
C ALA A 97 -2.55 17.58 5.62
N ILE A 98 -2.33 18.47 4.65
CA ILE A 98 -1.46 18.17 3.51
C ILE A 98 -0.02 17.92 3.98
N LEU A 99 0.50 18.75 4.89
CA LEU A 99 1.84 18.60 5.45
C LEU A 99 1.98 17.27 6.22
N GLY A 100 1.01 16.92 7.07
CA GLY A 100 0.99 15.66 7.82
C GLY A 100 1.02 14.45 6.89
N GLY A 101 0.20 14.46 5.84
CA GLY A 101 0.19 13.39 4.82
C GLY A 101 1.49 13.31 4.01
N ALA A 102 2.08 14.46 3.64
CA ALA A 102 3.36 14.51 2.94
C ALA A 102 4.49 13.93 3.79
N LEU A 103 4.53 14.29 5.09
CA LEU A 103 5.51 13.77 6.04
C LEU A 103 5.30 12.27 6.31
N GLY A 104 4.08 11.80 6.50
CA GLY A 104 3.80 10.37 6.68
C GLY A 104 4.26 9.53 5.48
N ASN A 105 3.99 10.01 4.27
CA ASN A 105 4.47 9.38 3.04
C ASN A 105 5.99 9.47 2.86
N LEU A 106 6.63 10.55 3.32
CA LEU A 106 8.09 10.68 3.31
C LEU A 106 8.74 9.70 4.30
N ILE A 107 8.22 9.63 5.53
CA ILE A 107 8.68 8.71 6.58
C ILE A 107 8.56 7.28 6.09
N ASP A 108 7.42 6.89 5.53
CA ASP A 108 7.27 5.56 4.95
C ASP A 108 8.33 5.33 3.89
N ARG A 109 8.50 6.21 2.91
CA ARG A 109 9.49 5.99 1.84
C ARG A 109 10.94 6.03 2.30
N VAL A 110 11.29 6.69 3.40
CA VAL A 110 12.66 6.67 3.94
C VAL A 110 12.88 5.41 4.77
N PHE A 111 11.96 5.11 5.68
CA PHE A 111 12.10 4.05 6.67
C PHE A 111 11.51 2.71 6.24
N TYR A 112 10.89 2.63 5.06
CA TYR A 112 10.47 1.39 4.45
C TYR A 112 11.71 0.54 4.14
N LYS A 113 12.14 -0.22 5.13
CA LYS A 113 12.95 -1.40 4.88
C LYS A 113 11.99 -2.32 4.14
N GLY A 114 12.27 -2.60 2.86
CA GLY A 114 11.56 -3.67 2.17
C GLY A 114 11.53 -4.88 3.10
N ALA A 115 10.43 -5.62 3.12
CA ALA A 115 10.34 -6.87 3.86
C ALA A 115 11.40 -7.87 3.34
N GLY A 116 12.64 -7.66 3.77
CA GLY A 116 13.87 -8.26 3.25
C GLY A 116 14.95 -8.37 4.33
N GLY A 117 14.60 -8.09 5.59
CA GLY A 117 15.19 -8.77 6.76
C GLY A 117 14.29 -9.88 7.31
N ARG A 118 13.14 -10.15 6.67
CA ARG A 118 12.25 -11.25 7.06
C ARG A 118 11.87 -12.01 5.80
N LEU A 119 12.41 -13.23 5.70
CA LEU A 119 12.08 -14.19 4.67
C LEU A 119 10.56 -14.35 4.58
N HIS A 120 9.92 -13.70 3.61
CA HIS A 120 8.71 -14.26 3.05
C HIS A 120 9.16 -15.33 2.04
N ARG A 121 9.66 -16.47 2.56
CA ARG A 121 9.69 -17.69 1.74
C ARG A 121 8.22 -17.98 1.43
N PRO A 122 7.78 -17.97 0.17
CA PRO A 122 6.44 -18.36 -0.16
C PRO A 122 6.23 -19.81 0.30
N ARG A 123 5.39 -19.99 1.32
CA ARG A 123 5.03 -21.30 1.90
C ARG A 123 4.14 -22.13 0.97
N HIS A 124 4.00 -21.73 -0.31
CA HIS A 124 3.11 -22.35 -1.29
C HIS A 124 3.76 -23.42 -2.19
N ARG A 125 5.07 -23.72 -2.06
CA ARG A 125 5.72 -24.81 -2.83
C ARG A 125 5.42 -26.24 -2.35
N ARG A 126 4.50 -26.45 -1.40
CA ARG A 126 4.10 -27.81 -0.97
C ARG A 126 2.75 -28.28 -1.53
N ALA A 127 1.86 -27.37 -1.93
CA ALA A 127 0.54 -27.76 -2.43
C ALA A 127 0.61 -28.34 -3.86
N SER A 128 1.48 -27.80 -4.72
CA SER A 128 1.67 -28.27 -6.09
C SER A 128 2.37 -29.64 -6.18
N LEU A 129 3.26 -29.97 -5.25
CA LEU A 129 3.85 -31.30 -5.15
C LEU A 129 2.82 -32.34 -4.72
N LEU A 130 1.93 -32.02 -3.78
CA LEU A 130 0.85 -32.93 -3.36
C LEU A 130 -0.17 -33.18 -4.48
N TYR A 131 -0.46 -32.19 -5.33
CA TYR A 131 -1.32 -32.37 -6.51
C TYR A 131 -0.64 -33.24 -7.58
N LEU A 132 0.65 -33.05 -7.83
CA LEU A 132 1.41 -33.86 -8.79
C LEU A 132 1.67 -35.29 -8.29
N GLN A 133 1.78 -35.51 -6.98
CA GLN A 133 1.94 -36.85 -6.41
C GLN A 133 0.61 -37.63 -6.38
N ARG A 134 -0.53 -36.94 -6.24
CA ARG A 134 -1.85 -37.58 -6.19
C ARG A 134 -2.40 -37.96 -7.58
N GLY A 135 -1.85 -37.39 -8.66
CA GLY A 135 -2.18 -37.75 -10.04
C GLY A 135 -1.45 -38.98 -10.60
N ARG A 136 -0.37 -39.45 -9.95
CA ARG A 136 0.49 -40.51 -10.52
C ARG A 136 0.09 -41.95 -10.16
N HIS A 137 -0.90 -42.15 -9.28
CA HIS A 137 -1.33 -43.47 -8.83
C HIS A 137 -2.69 -43.96 -9.39
N ARG A 138 -3.32 -43.25 -10.34
CA ARG A 138 -4.61 -43.64 -10.96
C ARG A 138 -4.53 -43.97 -12.46
N GLY A 139 -3.36 -44.40 -12.94
CA GLY A 139 -3.10 -44.61 -14.37
C GLY A 139 -2.72 -46.04 -14.80
N GLN A 140 -3.02 -47.07 -14.01
CA GLN A 140 -2.83 -48.47 -14.42
C GLN A 140 -3.98 -49.35 -13.92
N SER A 141 -5.09 -49.35 -14.64
CA SER A 141 -5.94 -50.53 -14.84
C SER A 141 -7.06 -50.19 -15.82
N GLY A 142 -7.14 -50.92 -16.95
CA GLY A 142 -8.36 -50.98 -17.73
C GLY A 142 -8.23 -50.87 -19.24
N ARG A 143 -7.95 -52.03 -19.86
CA ARG A 143 -8.64 -52.58 -21.05
C ARG A 143 -8.42 -51.93 -22.42
N SER A 144 -7.68 -52.68 -23.23
CA SER A 144 -8.03 -53.19 -24.56
C SER A 144 -9.31 -52.66 -25.20
N ARG A 145 -9.18 -52.07 -26.40
CA ARG A 145 -9.96 -52.42 -27.60
C ARG A 145 -9.35 -51.77 -28.83
N ALA A 146 -9.17 -52.61 -29.85
CA ALA A 146 -8.65 -52.29 -31.17
C ALA A 146 -9.57 -51.34 -31.94
N PHE A 147 -8.98 -50.54 -32.82
CA PHE A 147 -9.66 -49.92 -33.96
C PHE A 147 -8.81 -50.09 -35.23
N PRO A 148 -9.44 -50.24 -36.42
CA PRO A 148 -8.82 -50.85 -37.60
C PRO A 148 -8.07 -49.85 -38.48
N GLN A 149 -7.08 -50.37 -39.21
CA GLN A 149 -6.33 -49.67 -40.26
C GLN A 149 -7.20 -49.48 -41.51
N PRO A 150 -7.15 -48.34 -42.21
CA PRO A 150 -7.69 -48.20 -43.55
C PRO A 150 -6.64 -48.63 -44.58
N SER A 151 -7.01 -49.58 -45.44
CA SER A 151 -6.26 -50.01 -46.62
C SER A 151 -6.43 -49.03 -47.79
N ALA A 152 -5.31 -48.66 -48.41
CA ALA A 152 -5.20 -48.34 -49.83
C ALA A 152 -3.86 -48.91 -50.31
#